data_AF-B7LK00-F1
#
_entry.id   AF-B7LK00-F1
#
_cell.length_a   1.000
_cell.length_b   1.000
_cell.length_c   1.000
_cell.angle_alpha   90.00
_cell.angle_beta   90.00
_cell.angle_gamma   90.00
#
_symmetry.space_group_name_H-M   'P 1'
#
loop_
_entity.id
_entity.type
_entity.pdbx_description
1 polymer ?
#
loop_
_entity_poly.entity_id
_entity_poly.type
_entity_poly.pdbx_seq_one_letter_code
_entity_poly.pdbx_strand_id
1 'polypeptide(L)'
;MRVLVTGGSGYIGSHTCVQLLQNGHDVIILDNLCNSKRSVLPVIERLGGKHPTFVEGDIRNEALMTEILHDHAIDTVIHFAGLKAVGESVQKPLEYYDNNVNGTLRLISAMRAANVKNFIFSSSATVYGDQPKIPYVESFPTGTPQSPYGKSKLMVEQILTDLQKAQPDWSIALLRYFNPVGAHPSGDMGEDPQGIPNNLMPYIAQVAVGRRDSLAIFGNDYPTEDGTGVRDYIHVMDLADGHVVAMEKLANKPGVHIYNLGAGVGSSVLDVVNAFSKACGKPVNYHFAPRREGDLPAYWADASKADRELNWRVTRTLDEMAQDTWHWQSRHPQGYPD
;
A
#
# COMPACT_ATOMS: atom_id res chain seq x y z
N MET A 1 15.09 11.94 10.70
CA MET A 1 13.98 12.84 10.30
C MET A 1 12.78 12.57 11.18
N ARG A 2 11.95 13.58 11.41
CA ARG A 2 10.64 13.51 12.04
C ARG A 2 9.59 13.30 10.95
N VAL A 3 8.96 12.13 10.95
CA VAL A 3 8.08 11.67 9.88
C VAL A 3 6.66 11.48 10.38
N LEU A 4 5.72 12.15 9.73
CA LEU A 4 4.30 11.87 9.90
C LEU A 4 3.91 10.75 8.94
N VAL A 5 3.42 9.64 9.47
CA VAL A 5 2.90 8.50 8.72
C VAL A 5 1.40 8.43 8.93
N THR A 6 0.63 9.00 8.00
CA THR A 6 -0.82 8.85 8.02
C THR A 6 -1.19 7.44 7.54
N GLY A 7 -2.16 6.78 8.15
CA GLY A 7 -2.48 5.38 7.85
C GLY A 7 -1.44 4.41 8.43
N GLY A 8 -0.65 4.86 9.42
CA GLY A 8 0.53 4.15 9.92
C GLY A 8 0.20 2.92 10.77
N SER A 9 -1.03 2.73 11.24
CA SER A 9 -1.46 1.47 11.85
C SER A 9 -2.05 0.48 10.83
N GLY A 10 -2.24 0.91 9.58
CA GLY A 10 -2.63 0.03 8.47
C GLY A 10 -1.51 -0.91 8.03
N TYR A 11 -1.84 -1.83 7.13
CA TYR A 11 -0.93 -2.90 6.69
C TYR A 11 0.43 -2.42 6.19
N ILE A 12 0.50 -1.60 5.14
CA ILE A 12 1.78 -1.13 4.60
C ILE A 12 2.44 -0.14 5.57
N GLY A 13 1.62 0.75 6.14
CA GLY A 13 2.06 1.78 7.09
C GLY A 13 2.80 1.20 8.29
N SER A 14 2.29 0.12 8.90
CA SER A 14 2.90 -0.47 10.09
C SER A 14 4.29 -1.06 9.81
N HIS A 15 4.45 -1.73 8.67
CA HIS A 15 5.74 -2.26 8.23
C HIS A 15 6.72 -1.13 7.91
N THR A 16 6.27 -0.07 7.24
CA THR A 16 7.08 1.12 7.01
C THR A 16 7.47 1.81 8.32
N CYS A 17 6.58 1.94 9.30
CA CYS A 17 6.88 2.50 10.61
C CYS A 17 7.97 1.69 11.32
N VAL A 18 7.92 0.35 11.28
CA VAL A 18 8.99 -0.48 11.85
C VAL A 18 10.34 -0.19 11.19
N GLN A 19 10.42 -0.16 9.85
CA GLN A 19 11.66 0.15 9.15
C GLN A 19 12.17 1.57 9.46
N LEU A 20 11.28 2.56 9.55
CA LEU A 20 11.63 3.94 9.92
C LEU A 20 12.23 4.03 11.33
N LEU A 21 11.62 3.35 12.30
CA LEU A 21 12.09 3.32 13.69
C LEU A 21 13.45 2.64 13.80
N GLN A 22 13.66 1.52 13.09
CA GLN A 22 14.95 0.82 13.03
C GLN A 22 16.05 1.69 12.41
N ASN A 23 15.70 2.56 11.45
CA ASN A 23 16.61 3.56 10.88
C ASN A 23 16.77 4.82 11.75
N GLY A 24 16.21 4.83 12.96
CA GLY A 24 16.40 5.90 13.94
C GLY A 24 15.52 7.14 13.72
N HIS A 25 14.57 7.11 12.78
CA HIS A 25 13.64 8.21 12.57
C HIS A 25 12.69 8.39 13.76
N ASP A 26 12.15 9.60 13.92
CA ASP A 26 11.09 9.90 14.88
C ASP A 26 9.75 9.78 14.16
N VAL A 27 8.94 8.80 14.53
CA VAL A 27 7.71 8.46 13.81
C VAL A 27 6.49 8.95 14.58
N ILE A 28 5.64 9.71 13.91
CA ILE A 28 4.31 10.11 14.38
C ILE A 28 3.30 9.42 13.47
N ILE A 29 2.46 8.56 14.04
CA ILE A 29 1.38 7.87 13.33
C ILE A 29 0.09 8.66 13.51
N LEU A 30 -0.60 8.90 12.41
CA LEU A 30 -1.98 9.39 12.40
C LEU A 30 -2.88 8.35 11.74
N ASP A 31 -3.89 7.85 12.44
CA ASP A 31 -4.85 6.90 11.89
C ASP A 31 -6.23 7.08 12.52
N ASN A 32 -7.29 6.86 11.75
CA ASN A 32 -8.67 6.88 12.26
C ASN A 32 -9.19 5.48 12.63
N LEU A 33 -8.34 4.46 12.49
CA LEU A 33 -8.60 3.06 12.83
C LEU A 33 -9.76 2.42 12.06
N CYS A 34 -10.23 3.02 10.95
CA CYS A 34 -11.37 2.49 10.19
C CYS A 34 -11.11 1.11 9.57
N ASN A 35 -9.83 0.76 9.35
CA ASN A 35 -9.41 -0.52 8.80
C ASN A 35 -8.10 -1.03 9.42
N SER A 36 -7.86 -0.68 10.69
CA SER A 36 -6.72 -1.15 11.48
C SER A 36 -7.12 -1.25 12.95
N LYS A 37 -6.30 -1.89 13.79
CA LYS A 37 -6.55 -2.01 15.23
C LYS A 37 -5.46 -1.32 16.02
N ARG A 38 -5.83 -0.64 17.10
CA ARG A 38 -4.89 0.08 17.99
C ARG A 38 -3.83 -0.85 18.60
N SER A 39 -4.15 -2.14 18.75
CA SER A 39 -3.27 -3.18 19.26
C SER A 39 -2.03 -3.46 18.39
N VAL A 40 -1.96 -2.97 17.15
CA VAL A 40 -0.73 -3.02 16.34
C VAL A 40 0.37 -2.08 16.86
N LEU A 41 0.01 -0.99 17.53
CA LEU A 41 0.96 0.03 17.99
C LEU A 41 2.08 -0.52 18.90
N PRO A 42 1.81 -1.31 19.96
CA PRO A 42 2.87 -1.92 20.76
C PRO A 42 3.71 -2.94 19.97
N VAL A 43 3.16 -3.54 18.90
CA VAL A 43 3.92 -4.40 17.99
C VAL A 43 4.90 -3.58 17.17
N ILE A 44 4.46 -2.45 16.60
CA ILE A 44 5.31 -1.51 15.87
C ILE A 44 6.44 -1.01 16.77
N GLU A 45 6.14 -0.58 18.00
CA GLU A 45 7.16 -0.13 18.96
C GLU A 45 8.19 -1.22 19.27
N ARG A 46 7.72 -2.44 19.57
CA ARG A 46 8.60 -3.58 19.89
C ARG A 46 9.50 -3.96 18.73
N LEU A 47 8.95 -4.07 17.51
CA LEU A 47 9.71 -4.47 16.33
C LEU A 47 10.61 -3.33 15.80
N GLY A 48 10.18 -2.08 15.98
CA GLY A 48 10.93 -0.88 15.62
C GLY A 48 12.04 -0.52 16.62
N GLY A 49 11.97 -1.03 17.86
CA GLY A 49 12.95 -0.74 18.91
C GLY A 49 12.88 0.69 19.47
N LYS A 50 11.82 1.43 19.15
CA LYS A 50 11.62 2.84 19.53
C LYS A 50 10.12 3.15 19.54
N HIS A 51 9.69 4.00 20.47
CA HIS A 51 8.29 4.40 20.61
C HIS A 51 7.84 5.34 19.48
N PRO A 52 6.81 4.97 18.68
CA PRO A 52 6.14 5.91 17.79
C PRO A 52 5.06 6.70 18.54
N THR A 53 4.99 8.00 18.31
CA THR A 53 3.85 8.80 18.77
C THR A 53 2.61 8.40 17.99
N PHE A 54 1.46 8.25 18.65
CA PHE A 54 0.18 7.95 17.97
C PHE A 54 -0.84 9.05 18.23
N VAL A 55 -1.47 9.53 17.17
CA VAL A 55 -2.63 10.42 17.20
C VAL A 55 -3.78 9.74 16.49
N GLU A 56 -4.89 9.55 17.20
CA GLU A 56 -6.12 9.04 16.61
C GLU A 56 -6.88 10.21 15.97
N GLY A 57 -7.16 10.13 14.67
CA GLY A 57 -7.80 11.22 13.96
C GLY A 57 -7.88 11.00 12.46
N ASP A 58 -8.51 11.95 11.77
CA ASP A 58 -8.82 11.84 10.36
C ASP A 58 -8.08 12.91 9.53
N ILE A 59 -7.50 12.51 8.41
CA ILE A 59 -6.80 13.41 7.47
C ILE A 59 -7.70 14.51 6.90
N ARG A 60 -9.04 14.31 6.91
CA ARG A 60 -10.00 15.32 6.48
C ARG A 60 -10.14 16.47 7.48
N ASN A 61 -9.66 16.30 8.72
CA ASN A 61 -9.57 17.38 9.70
C ASN A 61 -8.27 18.18 9.50
N GLU A 62 -8.34 19.18 8.63
CA GLU A 62 -7.20 20.05 8.30
C GLU A 62 -6.59 20.74 9.53
N ALA A 63 -7.42 21.17 10.50
CA ALA A 63 -6.93 21.84 11.70
C ALA A 63 -6.07 20.91 12.57
N LEU A 64 -6.51 19.67 12.75
CA LEU A 64 -5.73 18.64 13.45
C LEU A 64 -4.42 18.34 12.69
N MET A 65 -4.46 18.25 11.36
CA MET A 65 -3.25 18.01 10.57
C MET A 65 -2.25 19.17 10.76
N THR A 66 -2.72 20.42 10.76
CA THR A 66 -1.87 21.59 11.00
C THR A 66 -1.25 21.56 12.39
N GLU A 67 -2.02 21.22 13.43
CA GLU A 67 -1.54 21.05 14.81
C GLU A 67 -0.43 20.00 14.88
N ILE A 68 -0.67 18.79 14.37
CA ILE A 68 0.31 17.69 14.39
C ILE A 68 1.62 18.11 13.68
N LEU A 69 1.51 18.70 12.48
CA LEU A 69 2.68 19.08 11.68
C LEU A 69 3.53 20.14 12.39
N HIS A 70 2.87 21.10 13.06
CA HIS A 70 3.53 22.17 13.81
C HIS A 70 4.15 21.65 15.12
N ASP A 71 3.36 21.00 15.98
CA ASP A 71 3.76 20.63 17.34
C ASP A 71 4.86 19.57 17.36
N HIS A 72 4.87 18.69 16.35
CA HIS A 72 5.93 17.71 16.17
C HIS A 72 7.05 18.17 15.23
N ALA A 73 6.93 19.39 14.67
CA ALA A 73 7.88 19.98 13.73
C ALA A 73 8.31 18.98 12.63
N ILE A 74 7.33 18.45 11.91
CA ILE A 74 7.50 17.37 10.95
C ILE A 74 8.40 17.81 9.78
N ASP A 75 9.35 16.95 9.40
CA ASP A 75 10.26 17.21 8.28
C ASP A 75 9.71 16.65 6.95
N THR A 76 8.96 15.54 7.02
CA THR A 76 8.42 14.82 5.85
C THR A 76 7.16 14.03 6.20
N VAL A 77 6.29 13.83 5.22
CA VAL A 77 5.02 13.09 5.37
C VAL A 77 4.99 11.90 4.42
N ILE A 78 4.62 10.73 4.93
CA ILE A 78 4.29 9.53 4.14
C ILE A 78 2.79 9.26 4.26
N HIS A 79 2.09 9.31 3.13
CA HIS A 79 0.63 9.33 3.09
C HIS A 79 0.01 8.00 2.63
N PHE A 80 -0.23 7.07 3.57
CA PHE A 80 -0.94 5.81 3.33
C PHE A 80 -2.45 5.90 3.56
N ALA A 81 -2.93 6.84 4.38
CA ALA A 81 -4.34 6.94 4.76
C ALA A 81 -5.26 7.10 3.53
N GLY A 82 -6.29 6.27 3.44
CA GLY A 82 -7.28 6.27 2.37
C GLY A 82 -7.99 4.93 2.24
N LEU A 83 -9.15 4.93 1.59
CA LEU A 83 -9.90 3.72 1.27
C LEU A 83 -9.30 3.05 0.02
N LYS A 84 -9.17 1.71 0.05
CA LYS A 84 -8.41 0.95 -0.95
C LYS A 84 -9.16 -0.16 -1.69
N ALA A 85 -10.38 -0.53 -1.29
CA ALA A 85 -11.08 -1.65 -1.90
C ALA A 85 -11.71 -1.25 -3.26
N VAL A 86 -11.23 -1.85 -4.36
CA VAL A 86 -11.67 -1.49 -5.73
C VAL A 86 -13.18 -1.70 -5.91
N GLY A 87 -13.71 -2.88 -5.57
CA GLY A 87 -15.13 -3.20 -5.75
C GLY A 87 -16.05 -2.31 -4.92
N GLU A 88 -15.71 -2.10 -3.64
CA GLU A 88 -16.48 -1.20 -2.76
C GLU A 88 -16.49 0.25 -3.28
N SER A 89 -15.39 0.71 -3.91
CA SER A 89 -15.33 2.07 -4.46
C SER A 89 -16.37 2.33 -5.54
N VAL A 90 -16.75 1.31 -6.32
CA VAL A 90 -17.80 1.41 -7.34
C VAL A 90 -19.17 1.58 -6.68
N GLN A 91 -19.38 0.95 -5.52
CA GLN A 91 -20.62 1.03 -4.75
C GLN A 91 -20.71 2.32 -3.91
N LYS A 92 -19.57 2.84 -3.44
CA LYS A 92 -19.46 4.00 -2.55
C LYS A 92 -18.52 5.09 -3.10
N PRO A 93 -18.77 5.61 -4.31
CA PRO A 93 -17.82 6.52 -4.98
C PRO A 93 -17.53 7.80 -4.19
N LEU A 94 -18.56 8.37 -3.54
CA LEU A 94 -18.39 9.63 -2.78
C LEU A 94 -17.49 9.45 -1.56
N GLU A 95 -17.60 8.33 -0.84
CA GLU A 95 -16.72 8.04 0.30
C GLU A 95 -15.26 7.93 -0.14
N TYR A 96 -15.00 7.34 -1.31
CA TYR A 96 -13.65 7.23 -1.85
C TYR A 96 -13.09 8.56 -2.32
N TYR A 97 -13.87 9.38 -3.01
CA TYR A 97 -13.41 10.73 -3.38
C TYR A 97 -13.20 11.63 -2.16
N ASP A 98 -14.06 11.53 -1.15
CA ASP A 98 -13.91 12.28 0.09
C ASP A 98 -12.66 11.86 0.88
N ASN A 99 -12.50 10.55 1.15
CA ASN A 99 -11.34 10.10 1.92
C ASN A 99 -10.03 10.26 1.14
N ASN A 100 -10.00 9.92 -0.14
CA ASN A 100 -8.75 9.87 -0.89
C ASN A 100 -8.39 11.23 -1.48
N VAL A 101 -9.32 11.90 -2.16
CA VAL A 101 -9.02 13.19 -2.83
C VAL A 101 -9.13 14.34 -1.84
N ASN A 102 -10.28 14.51 -1.18
CA ASN A 102 -10.46 15.58 -0.21
C ASN A 102 -9.53 15.38 0.99
N GLY A 103 -9.42 14.17 1.55
CA GLY A 103 -8.46 13.88 2.63
C GLY A 103 -7.02 14.25 2.28
N THR A 104 -6.53 13.90 1.09
CA THR A 104 -5.19 14.35 0.66
C THR A 104 -5.13 15.86 0.51
N LEU A 105 -6.16 16.50 -0.06
CA LEU A 105 -6.20 17.95 -0.25
C LEU A 105 -6.13 18.71 1.09
N ARG A 106 -6.83 18.22 2.12
CA ARG A 106 -6.78 18.78 3.48
C ARG A 106 -5.39 18.61 4.08
N LEU A 107 -4.79 17.42 3.97
CA LEU A 107 -3.44 17.14 4.45
C LEU A 107 -2.39 18.06 3.81
N ILE A 108 -2.34 18.17 2.47
CA ILE A 108 -1.34 19.01 1.80
C ILE A 108 -1.59 20.51 2.01
N SER A 109 -2.85 20.91 2.25
CA SER A 109 -3.18 22.29 2.66
C SER A 109 -2.60 22.60 4.04
N ALA A 110 -2.76 21.69 5.00
CA ALA A 110 -2.14 21.78 6.32
C ALA A 110 -0.60 21.79 6.25
N MET A 111 0.00 20.95 5.39
CA MET A 111 1.44 20.96 5.14
C MET A 111 1.93 22.30 4.60
N ARG A 112 1.20 22.95 3.67
CA ARG A 112 1.54 24.31 3.23
C ARG A 112 1.51 25.30 4.39
N ALA A 113 0.48 25.24 5.24
CA ALA A 113 0.34 26.14 6.40
C ALA A 113 1.49 25.94 7.42
N ALA A 114 1.94 24.70 7.61
CA ALA A 114 3.05 24.35 8.49
C ALA A 114 4.44 24.42 7.81
N ASN A 115 4.52 24.85 6.54
CA ASN A 115 5.75 24.92 5.75
C ASN A 115 6.52 23.57 5.61
N VAL A 116 5.80 22.44 5.60
CA VAL A 116 6.34 21.09 5.34
C VAL A 116 6.22 20.78 3.85
N LYS A 117 7.32 20.40 3.19
CA LYS A 117 7.41 20.34 1.72
C LYS A 117 7.89 19.01 1.14
N ASN A 118 8.13 18.02 2.00
CA ASN A 118 8.52 16.67 1.61
C ASN A 118 7.31 15.75 1.75
N PHE A 119 6.91 15.12 0.65
CA PHE A 119 5.70 14.29 0.59
C PHE A 119 5.96 12.99 -0.17
N ILE A 120 5.53 11.88 0.41
CA ILE A 120 5.46 10.59 -0.27
C ILE A 120 4.00 10.17 -0.35
N PHE A 121 3.52 9.99 -1.57
CA PHE A 121 2.16 9.58 -1.84
C PHE A 121 2.10 8.09 -2.19
N SER A 122 1.19 7.39 -1.51
CA SER A 122 0.74 6.06 -1.88
C SER A 122 -0.15 6.07 -3.11
N SER A 123 0.48 6.03 -4.28
CA SER A 123 -0.22 5.82 -5.54
C SER A 123 -0.41 4.32 -5.83
N SER A 124 -0.85 3.99 -7.05
CA SER A 124 -1.30 2.65 -7.41
C SER A 124 -1.12 2.38 -8.89
N ALA A 125 -0.79 1.14 -9.28
CA ALA A 125 -0.75 0.69 -10.67
C ALA A 125 -2.08 0.92 -11.42
N THR A 126 -3.20 1.10 -10.70
CA THR A 126 -4.49 1.45 -11.30
C THR A 126 -4.49 2.77 -12.08
N VAL A 127 -3.54 3.68 -11.83
CA VAL A 127 -3.44 4.96 -12.57
C VAL A 127 -3.09 4.75 -14.06
N TYR A 128 -2.52 3.60 -14.40
CA TYR A 128 -2.23 3.23 -15.79
C TYR A 128 -3.51 2.91 -16.58
N GLY A 129 -4.62 2.57 -15.91
CA GLY A 129 -5.86 2.16 -16.58
C GLY A 129 -5.67 0.92 -17.45
N ASP A 130 -6.42 0.83 -18.54
CA ASP A 130 -6.30 -0.27 -19.52
C ASP A 130 -5.15 -0.02 -20.50
N GLN A 131 -3.91 -0.06 -20.00
CA GLN A 131 -2.72 0.17 -20.80
C GLN A 131 -2.35 -1.13 -21.55
N PRO A 132 -2.32 -1.14 -22.90
CA PRO A 132 -2.01 -2.35 -23.67
C PRO A 132 -0.54 -2.78 -23.58
N LYS A 133 0.37 -1.86 -23.24
CA LYS A 133 1.80 -2.15 -23.11
C LYS A 133 2.12 -2.55 -21.67
N ILE A 134 2.57 -3.79 -21.51
CA ILE A 134 3.02 -4.38 -20.24
C ILE A 134 4.45 -4.89 -20.47
N PRO A 135 5.41 -4.69 -19.54
CA PRO A 135 5.26 -4.07 -18.23
C PRO A 135 4.93 -2.57 -18.28
N TYR A 136 4.33 -2.06 -17.20
CA TYR A 136 4.03 -0.64 -17.04
C TYR A 136 5.30 0.15 -16.71
N VAL A 137 5.55 1.21 -17.48
CA VAL A 137 6.70 2.11 -17.31
C VAL A 137 6.22 3.50 -16.90
N GLU A 138 6.90 4.17 -15.99
CA GLU A 138 6.50 5.49 -15.46
C GLU A 138 6.50 6.60 -16.50
N SER A 139 7.28 6.45 -17.58
CA SER A 139 7.29 7.37 -18.72
C SER A 139 6.08 7.23 -19.64
N PHE A 140 5.27 6.17 -19.48
CA PHE A 140 4.02 6.05 -20.22
C PHE A 140 3.02 7.08 -19.71
N PRO A 141 2.19 7.64 -20.60
CA PRO A 141 1.00 8.36 -20.18
C PRO A 141 0.15 7.48 -19.27
N THR A 142 -0.39 8.06 -18.20
CA THR A 142 -1.46 7.43 -17.42
C THR A 142 -2.70 7.24 -18.29
N GLY A 143 -3.53 6.26 -17.95
CA GLY A 143 -4.74 5.93 -18.70
C GLY A 143 -6.01 6.47 -18.04
N THR A 144 -7.13 5.82 -18.35
CA THR A 144 -8.40 6.03 -17.64
C THR A 144 -8.60 4.88 -16.64
N PRO A 145 -8.44 5.12 -15.32
CA PRO A 145 -8.70 4.09 -14.32
C PRO A 145 -10.17 3.67 -14.31
N GLN A 146 -10.43 2.38 -14.12
CA GLN A 146 -11.76 1.79 -14.27
C GLN A 146 -12.67 2.03 -13.06
N SER A 147 -12.10 2.21 -11.87
CA SER A 147 -12.84 2.35 -10.61
C SER A 147 -12.70 3.74 -9.97
N PRO A 148 -13.64 4.17 -9.11
CA PRO A 148 -13.49 5.39 -8.30
C PRO A 148 -12.22 5.40 -7.44
N TYR A 149 -11.80 4.25 -6.88
CA TYR A 149 -10.49 4.13 -6.23
C TYR A 149 -9.34 4.53 -7.16
N GLY A 150 -9.24 3.91 -8.34
CA GLY A 150 -8.17 4.20 -9.28
C GLY A 150 -8.19 5.65 -9.77
N LYS A 151 -9.40 6.19 -10.03
CA LYS A 151 -9.60 7.58 -10.41
C LYS A 151 -9.16 8.53 -9.29
N SER A 152 -9.47 8.23 -8.03
CA SER A 152 -9.05 9.06 -6.89
C SER A 152 -7.52 9.14 -6.76
N LYS A 153 -6.80 8.04 -7.01
CA LYS A 153 -5.33 8.03 -6.98
C LYS A 153 -4.75 8.88 -8.12
N LEU A 154 -5.29 8.76 -9.33
CA LEU A 154 -4.86 9.59 -10.46
C LEU A 154 -5.16 11.07 -10.25
N MET A 155 -6.34 11.41 -9.71
CA MET A 155 -6.68 12.80 -9.36
C MET A 155 -5.69 13.39 -8.35
N VAL A 156 -5.32 12.62 -7.33
CA VAL A 156 -4.33 13.08 -6.35
C VAL A 156 -2.94 13.24 -6.98
N GLU A 157 -2.50 12.33 -7.87
CA GLU A 157 -1.24 12.53 -8.62
C GLU A 157 -1.24 13.85 -9.39
N GLN A 158 -2.35 14.19 -10.06
CA GLN A 158 -2.50 15.43 -10.83
C GLN A 158 -2.48 16.67 -9.92
N ILE A 159 -3.25 16.64 -8.82
CA ILE A 159 -3.27 17.72 -7.82
C ILE A 159 -1.86 17.97 -7.25
N LEU A 160 -1.14 16.92 -6.89
CA LEU A 160 0.22 17.02 -6.35
C LEU A 160 1.20 17.56 -7.40
N THR A 161 1.06 17.13 -8.66
CA THR A 161 1.88 17.62 -9.76
C THR A 161 1.66 19.13 -9.98
N ASP A 162 0.41 19.58 -9.98
CA ASP A 162 0.08 21.00 -10.09
C ASP A 162 0.52 21.81 -8.86
N LEU A 163 0.44 21.23 -7.66
CA LEU A 163 0.99 21.82 -6.44
C LEU A 163 2.50 22.06 -6.58
N GLN A 164 3.27 21.04 -6.97
CA GLN A 164 4.71 21.17 -7.12
C GLN A 164 5.08 22.18 -8.21
N LYS A 165 4.32 22.23 -9.32
CA LYS A 165 4.51 23.26 -10.34
C LYS A 165 4.31 24.68 -9.79
N ALA A 166 3.32 24.88 -8.92
CA ALA A 166 3.02 26.17 -8.29
C ALA A 166 3.95 26.51 -7.10
N GLN A 167 4.50 25.50 -6.45
CA GLN A 167 5.42 25.59 -5.30
C GLN A 167 6.66 24.73 -5.61
N PRO A 168 7.58 25.23 -6.46
CA PRO A 168 8.63 24.43 -7.10
C PRO A 168 9.65 23.85 -6.13
N ASP A 169 9.66 24.29 -4.88
CA ASP A 169 10.52 23.80 -3.79
C ASP A 169 9.99 22.54 -3.10
N TRP A 170 8.79 22.07 -3.45
CA TRP A 170 8.25 20.79 -2.96
C TRP A 170 8.98 19.59 -3.55
N SER A 171 9.23 18.59 -2.71
CA SER A 171 9.65 17.25 -3.11
C SER A 171 8.48 16.29 -2.95
N ILE A 172 7.98 15.73 -4.04
CA ILE A 172 6.81 14.85 -4.05
C ILE A 172 7.16 13.54 -4.72
N ALA A 173 7.13 12.44 -3.98
CA ALA A 173 7.23 11.10 -4.55
C ALA A 173 5.84 10.53 -4.84
N LEU A 174 5.60 10.11 -6.08
CA LEU A 174 4.41 9.35 -6.48
C LEU A 174 4.82 7.88 -6.61
N LEU A 175 4.67 7.12 -5.52
CA LEU A 175 5.06 5.72 -5.47
C LEU A 175 3.87 4.86 -5.89
N ARG A 176 3.93 4.31 -7.11
CA ARG A 176 2.88 3.48 -7.70
C ARG A 176 3.09 2.03 -7.29
N TYR A 177 2.32 1.58 -6.31
CA TYR A 177 2.39 0.20 -5.85
C TYR A 177 1.64 -0.74 -6.77
N PHE A 178 2.09 -1.99 -6.82
CA PHE A 178 1.36 -3.07 -7.49
C PHE A 178 0.53 -3.85 -6.47
N ASN A 179 0.91 -5.08 -6.11
CA ASN A 179 0.11 -5.91 -5.21
C ASN A 179 0.93 -6.34 -3.97
N PRO A 180 0.96 -5.51 -2.91
CA PRO A 180 1.72 -5.82 -1.71
C PRO A 180 1.13 -7.01 -0.94
N VAL A 181 1.96 -7.98 -0.60
CA VAL A 181 1.63 -9.23 0.11
C VAL A 181 2.78 -9.61 1.05
N GLY A 182 2.63 -10.65 1.87
CA GLY A 182 3.62 -11.00 2.89
C GLY A 182 3.28 -10.46 4.27
N ALA A 183 4.25 -10.54 5.17
CA ALA A 183 4.15 -10.05 6.53
C ALA A 183 5.54 -9.71 7.06
N HIS A 184 5.64 -9.18 8.27
CA HIS A 184 6.92 -9.08 8.94
C HIS A 184 7.43 -10.50 9.27
N PRO A 185 8.72 -10.83 9.05
CA PRO A 185 9.25 -12.19 9.19
C PRO A 185 9.16 -12.77 10.61
N SER A 186 8.95 -11.92 11.62
CA SER A 186 8.66 -12.36 12.99
C SER A 186 7.36 -13.18 13.11
N GLY A 187 6.45 -13.07 12.13
CA GLY A 187 5.11 -13.63 12.22
C GLY A 187 4.27 -12.96 13.31
N ASP A 188 4.64 -11.76 13.76
CA ASP A 188 3.91 -10.98 14.78
C ASP A 188 3.30 -9.68 14.24
N MET A 189 3.51 -9.36 12.96
CA MET A 189 2.87 -8.24 12.29
C MET A 189 2.59 -8.62 10.85
N GLY A 190 1.35 -8.44 10.39
CA GLY A 190 0.91 -8.74 9.03
C GLY A 190 -0.40 -8.03 8.68
N GLU A 191 -1.01 -8.40 7.55
CA GLU A 191 -2.30 -7.84 7.12
C GLU A 191 -3.45 -8.43 7.98
N ASP A 192 -4.30 -7.56 8.54
CA ASP A 192 -5.49 -7.93 9.31
C ASP A 192 -6.65 -6.99 8.95
N PRO A 193 -7.28 -7.18 7.77
CA PRO A 193 -8.33 -6.29 7.32
C PRO A 193 -9.60 -6.51 8.15
N GLN A 194 -10.34 -5.43 8.41
CA GLN A 194 -11.63 -5.52 9.09
C GLN A 194 -12.66 -6.23 8.21
N GLY A 195 -13.44 -7.13 8.79
CA GLY A 195 -14.51 -7.85 8.09
C GLY A 195 -14.00 -8.85 7.03
N ILE A 196 -14.60 -8.80 5.83
CA ILE A 196 -14.26 -9.71 4.74
C ILE A 196 -13.09 -9.13 3.92
N PRO A 197 -11.95 -9.83 3.81
CA PRO A 197 -10.84 -9.33 3.01
C PRO A 197 -11.23 -9.14 1.54
N ASN A 198 -10.91 -7.96 0.99
CA ASN A 198 -11.10 -7.66 -0.43
C ASN A 198 -9.92 -8.13 -1.32
N ASN A 199 -8.74 -8.32 -0.71
CA ASN A 199 -7.50 -8.70 -1.37
C ASN A 199 -7.30 -10.23 -1.35
N LEU A 200 -6.59 -10.76 -2.35
CA LEU A 200 -6.41 -12.19 -2.57
C LEU A 200 -5.69 -12.90 -1.40
N MET A 201 -4.51 -12.41 -1.03
CA MET A 201 -3.63 -13.06 -0.06
C MET A 201 -4.26 -13.21 1.35
N PRO A 202 -4.85 -12.16 1.98
CA PRO A 202 -5.51 -12.33 3.27
C PRO A 202 -6.75 -13.24 3.20
N TYR A 203 -7.44 -13.32 2.06
CA TYR A 203 -8.54 -14.27 1.88
C TYR A 203 -8.03 -15.71 1.86
N ILE A 204 -6.98 -15.99 1.07
CA ILE A 204 -6.29 -17.29 1.04
C ILE A 204 -5.83 -17.69 2.44
N ALA A 205 -5.18 -16.77 3.16
CA ALA A 205 -4.69 -17.02 4.51
C ALA A 205 -5.81 -17.40 5.48
N GLN A 206 -6.96 -16.70 5.42
CA GLN A 206 -8.14 -17.02 6.22
C GLN A 206 -8.76 -18.38 5.88
N VAL A 207 -8.75 -18.80 4.61
CA VAL A 207 -9.15 -20.17 4.22
C VAL A 207 -8.19 -21.19 4.82
N ALA A 208 -6.88 -20.95 4.72
CA ALA A 208 -5.86 -21.86 5.22
C ALA A 208 -5.92 -22.05 6.75
N VAL A 209 -6.30 -21.02 7.53
CA VAL A 209 -6.52 -21.15 8.98
C VAL A 209 -7.94 -21.58 9.37
N GLY A 210 -8.81 -21.87 8.39
CA GLY A 210 -10.17 -22.37 8.64
C GLY A 210 -11.19 -21.32 9.08
N ARG A 211 -10.90 -20.02 8.88
CA ARG A 211 -11.88 -18.92 9.08
C ARG A 211 -12.88 -18.81 7.94
N ARG A 212 -12.58 -19.45 6.80
CA ARG A 212 -13.41 -19.46 5.59
C ARG A 212 -13.34 -20.83 4.92
N ASP A 213 -14.43 -21.22 4.28
CA ASP A 213 -14.53 -22.55 3.66
C ASP A 213 -13.76 -22.66 2.34
N SER A 214 -13.80 -21.63 1.50
CA SER A 214 -13.21 -21.63 0.15
C SER A 214 -12.91 -20.23 -0.36
N LEU A 215 -11.81 -20.11 -1.11
CA LEU A 215 -11.52 -18.95 -1.95
C LEU A 215 -12.42 -18.93 -3.18
N ALA A 216 -12.92 -17.75 -3.58
CA ALA A 216 -13.52 -17.53 -4.89
C ALA A 216 -12.48 -16.91 -5.84
N ILE A 217 -12.12 -17.61 -6.91
CA ILE A 217 -11.25 -17.10 -7.97
C ILE A 217 -12.12 -16.42 -9.03
N PHE A 218 -12.03 -15.10 -9.12
CA PHE A 218 -12.85 -14.29 -10.02
C PHE A 218 -12.32 -14.35 -11.46
N GLY A 219 -13.00 -15.12 -12.32
CA GLY A 219 -12.63 -15.33 -13.71
C GLY A 219 -11.64 -16.47 -13.93
N ASN A 220 -11.92 -17.28 -14.95
CA ASN A 220 -11.10 -18.40 -15.42
C ASN A 220 -11.01 -18.42 -16.97
N ASP A 221 -11.32 -17.29 -17.59
CA ASP A 221 -11.43 -17.09 -19.03
C ASP A 221 -10.67 -15.84 -19.49
N TYR A 222 -9.82 -15.24 -18.63
CA TYR A 222 -8.96 -14.13 -19.02
C TYR A 222 -7.94 -14.57 -20.07
N PRO A 223 -7.51 -13.67 -20.98
CA PRO A 223 -6.46 -13.95 -21.97
C PRO A 223 -5.07 -14.03 -21.31
N THR A 224 -4.87 -15.03 -20.47
CA THR A 224 -3.69 -15.32 -19.64
C THR A 224 -3.44 -16.83 -19.69
N GLU A 225 -2.23 -17.28 -19.34
CA GLU A 225 -1.82 -18.68 -19.53
C GLU A 225 -2.75 -19.72 -18.87
N ASP A 226 -3.24 -19.44 -17.66
CA ASP A 226 -4.14 -20.33 -16.92
C ASP A 226 -5.59 -19.82 -16.82
N GLY A 227 -5.91 -18.73 -17.53
CA GLY A 227 -7.24 -18.11 -17.54
C GLY A 227 -7.54 -17.20 -16.34
N THR A 228 -6.65 -17.10 -15.35
CA THR A 228 -6.86 -16.29 -14.14
C THR A 228 -6.08 -14.97 -14.15
N GLY A 229 -6.49 -14.00 -13.34
CA GLY A 229 -5.86 -12.69 -13.30
C GLY A 229 -4.36 -12.74 -12.93
N VAL A 230 -3.51 -12.06 -13.69
CA VAL A 230 -2.06 -11.98 -13.45
C VAL A 230 -1.69 -10.62 -12.85
N ARG A 231 -0.91 -10.64 -11.76
CA ARG A 231 -0.50 -9.43 -11.01
C ARG A 231 0.96 -9.49 -10.61
N ASP A 232 1.54 -8.32 -10.35
CA ASP A 232 2.87 -8.18 -9.77
C ASP A 232 2.79 -8.13 -8.24
N TYR A 233 3.15 -9.25 -7.63
CA TYR A 233 3.20 -9.37 -6.18
C TYR A 233 4.54 -8.90 -5.65
N ILE A 234 4.50 -8.01 -4.65
CA ILE A 234 5.67 -7.46 -3.99
C ILE A 234 5.58 -7.73 -2.49
N HIS A 235 6.70 -8.13 -1.88
CA HIS A 235 6.74 -8.35 -0.44
C HIS A 235 6.59 -7.02 0.31
N VAL A 236 5.74 -6.96 1.34
CA VAL A 236 5.47 -5.72 2.08
C VAL A 236 6.71 -5.16 2.76
N MET A 237 7.66 -6.01 3.19
CA MET A 237 8.95 -5.57 3.69
C MET A 237 9.82 -4.92 2.59
N ASP A 238 9.86 -5.47 1.37
CA ASP A 238 10.56 -4.80 0.24
C ASP A 238 9.91 -3.44 -0.06
N LEU A 239 8.57 -3.39 -0.05
CA LEU A 239 7.84 -2.14 -0.24
C LEU A 239 8.14 -1.13 0.87
N ALA A 240 8.18 -1.56 2.13
CA ALA A 240 8.53 -0.72 3.26
C ALA A 240 9.97 -0.18 3.16
N ASP A 241 10.92 -1.02 2.78
CA ASP A 241 12.30 -0.62 2.48
C ASP A 241 12.33 0.45 1.38
N GLY A 242 11.51 0.29 0.34
CA GLY A 242 11.38 1.26 -0.76
C GLY A 242 10.90 2.63 -0.30
N HIS A 243 10.01 2.69 0.69
CA HIS A 243 9.56 3.95 1.28
C HIS A 243 10.66 4.66 2.04
N VAL A 244 11.40 3.93 2.88
CA VAL A 244 12.50 4.49 3.66
C VAL A 244 13.57 5.06 2.73
N VAL A 245 13.97 4.29 1.71
CA VAL A 245 14.94 4.75 0.70
C VAL A 245 14.42 5.98 -0.06
N ALA A 246 13.17 5.97 -0.53
CA ALA A 246 12.58 7.11 -1.22
C ALA A 246 12.53 8.35 -0.32
N MET A 247 12.14 8.21 0.94
CA MET A 247 12.09 9.30 1.91
C MET A 247 13.46 9.91 2.15
N GLU A 248 14.45 9.08 2.48
CA GLU A 248 15.81 9.53 2.77
C GLU A 248 16.46 10.18 1.55
N LYS A 249 16.30 9.58 0.35
CA LYS A 249 16.95 10.07 -0.86
C LYS A 249 16.28 11.25 -1.51
N LEU A 250 14.97 11.43 -1.38
CA LEU A 250 14.21 12.48 -2.06
C LEU A 250 13.89 13.66 -1.16
N ALA A 251 14.10 13.56 0.16
CA ALA A 251 13.97 14.70 1.07
C ALA A 251 14.77 15.90 0.56
N ASN A 252 14.12 17.06 0.48
CA ASN A 252 14.66 18.32 0.01
C ASN A 252 15.22 18.28 -1.42
N LYS A 253 14.77 17.34 -2.26
CA LYS A 253 15.03 17.33 -3.71
C LYS A 253 13.79 17.80 -4.45
N PRO A 254 13.71 19.08 -4.86
CA PRO A 254 12.52 19.61 -5.48
C PRO A 254 12.17 18.86 -6.77
N GLY A 255 10.89 18.58 -6.97
CA GLY A 255 10.39 17.86 -8.15
C GLY A 255 9.29 16.85 -7.83
N VAL A 256 8.72 16.32 -8.91
CA VAL A 256 7.79 15.19 -8.87
C VAL A 256 8.54 13.93 -9.28
N HIS A 257 8.70 13.00 -8.34
CA HIS A 257 9.49 11.79 -8.48
C HIS A 257 8.56 10.57 -8.58
N ILE A 258 8.39 10.04 -9.78
CA ILE A 258 7.45 8.94 -10.05
C ILE A 258 8.20 7.62 -10.12
N TYR A 259 7.78 6.63 -9.33
CA TYR A 259 8.39 5.29 -9.31
C TYR A 259 7.32 4.20 -9.23
N ASN A 260 7.50 3.15 -10.03
CA ASN A 260 6.87 1.86 -9.83
C ASN A 260 7.60 1.10 -8.73
N LEU A 261 6.86 0.64 -7.73
CA LEU A 261 7.35 -0.29 -6.72
C LEU A 261 6.64 -1.63 -6.89
N GLY A 262 7.31 -2.54 -7.58
CA GLY A 262 6.87 -3.90 -7.89
C GLY A 262 8.07 -4.82 -8.11
N ALA A 263 7.84 -6.12 -8.18
CA ALA A 263 8.84 -7.14 -8.43
C ALA A 263 9.28 -7.20 -9.90
N GLY A 264 8.45 -6.69 -10.82
CA GLY A 264 8.74 -6.69 -12.25
C GLY A 264 8.39 -7.99 -12.98
N VAL A 265 7.65 -8.87 -12.30
CA VAL A 265 7.21 -10.17 -12.82
C VAL A 265 5.75 -10.40 -12.43
N GLY A 266 4.96 -10.94 -13.35
CA GLY A 266 3.57 -11.30 -13.11
C GLY A 266 3.42 -12.74 -12.61
N SER A 267 2.49 -12.96 -11.68
CA SER A 267 2.03 -14.29 -11.27
C SER A 267 0.49 -14.32 -11.29
N SER A 268 -0.08 -15.45 -11.67
CA SER A 268 -1.52 -15.66 -11.74
C SER A 268 -2.17 -15.81 -10.36
N VAL A 269 -3.50 -15.89 -10.29
CA VAL A 269 -4.19 -16.24 -9.04
C VAL A 269 -3.84 -17.67 -8.61
N LEU A 270 -3.76 -18.60 -9.56
CA LEU A 270 -3.42 -20.00 -9.24
C LEU A 270 -1.96 -20.14 -8.80
N ASP A 271 -1.03 -19.36 -9.35
CA ASP A 271 0.36 -19.32 -8.87
C ASP A 271 0.43 -18.98 -7.37
N VAL A 272 -0.34 -17.97 -6.94
CA VAL A 272 -0.40 -17.57 -5.52
C VAL A 272 -1.05 -18.66 -4.66
N VAL A 273 -2.13 -19.28 -5.15
CA VAL A 273 -2.79 -20.40 -4.45
C VAL A 273 -1.83 -21.58 -4.27
N ASN A 274 -1.03 -21.88 -5.29
CA ASN A 274 -0.04 -22.95 -5.26
C ASN A 274 1.11 -22.62 -4.29
N ALA A 275 1.65 -21.40 -4.35
CA ALA A 275 2.68 -20.93 -3.42
C ALA A 275 2.20 -21.01 -1.96
N PHE A 276 0.96 -20.58 -1.70
CA PHE A 276 0.39 -20.64 -0.35
C PHE A 276 0.11 -22.07 0.11
N SER A 277 -0.39 -22.94 -0.77
CA SER A 277 -0.63 -24.35 -0.46
C SER A 277 0.66 -25.06 -0.08
N LYS A 278 1.77 -24.74 -0.77
CA LYS A 278 3.12 -25.20 -0.43
C LYS A 278 3.56 -24.68 0.94
N ALA A 279 3.39 -23.39 1.22
CA ALA A 279 3.77 -22.77 2.49
C ALA A 279 3.01 -23.33 3.71
N CYS A 280 1.69 -23.56 3.58
CA CYS A 280 0.87 -24.06 4.68
C CYS A 280 0.81 -25.59 4.77
N GLY A 281 1.43 -26.30 3.83
CA GLY A 281 1.52 -27.77 3.82
C GLY A 281 0.22 -28.49 3.48
N LYS A 282 -0.80 -27.78 2.96
CA LYS A 282 -2.08 -28.36 2.55
C LYS A 282 -2.68 -27.60 1.36
N PRO A 283 -3.41 -28.29 0.46
CA PRO A 283 -4.11 -27.60 -0.63
C PRO A 283 -5.10 -26.56 -0.07
N VAL A 284 -5.00 -25.32 -0.54
CA VAL A 284 -5.98 -24.27 -0.24
C VAL A 284 -7.24 -24.53 -1.06
N ASN A 285 -8.39 -24.60 -0.40
CA ASN A 285 -9.67 -24.83 -1.06
C ASN A 285 -10.11 -23.60 -1.86
N TYR A 286 -10.50 -23.78 -3.13
CA TYR A 286 -11.00 -22.72 -3.99
C TYR A 286 -12.08 -23.20 -4.96
N HIS A 287 -12.85 -22.27 -5.49
CA HIS A 287 -13.76 -22.46 -6.62
C HIS A 287 -13.67 -21.26 -7.57
N PHE A 288 -14.04 -21.45 -8.83
CA PHE A 288 -14.15 -20.36 -9.80
C PHE A 288 -15.47 -19.60 -9.63
N ALA A 289 -15.42 -18.30 -9.84
CA ALA A 289 -16.54 -17.37 -9.78
C ALA A 289 -16.51 -16.43 -11.02
N PRO A 290 -17.59 -15.69 -11.31
CA PRO A 290 -17.57 -14.68 -12.37
C PRO A 290 -16.44 -13.66 -12.19
N ARG A 291 -16.04 -13.01 -13.28
CA ARG A 291 -15.10 -11.88 -13.21
C ARG A 291 -15.63 -10.79 -12.29
N ARG A 292 -14.74 -10.18 -11.52
CA ARG A 292 -15.08 -9.04 -10.68
C ARG A 292 -14.94 -7.74 -11.48
N GLU A 293 -15.94 -6.87 -11.38
CA GLU A 293 -15.95 -5.59 -12.10
C GLU A 293 -14.71 -4.75 -11.76
N GLY A 294 -14.09 -4.20 -12.80
CA GLY A 294 -12.88 -3.38 -12.68
C GLY A 294 -11.56 -4.14 -12.69
N ASP A 295 -11.55 -5.48 -12.60
CA ASP A 295 -10.32 -6.26 -12.68
C ASP A 295 -9.83 -6.40 -14.14
N LEU A 296 -8.57 -6.00 -14.37
CA LEU A 296 -7.87 -6.22 -15.64
C LEU A 296 -7.31 -7.65 -15.75
N PRO A 297 -7.08 -8.17 -16.98
CA PRO A 297 -6.51 -9.50 -17.17
C PRO A 297 -5.11 -9.66 -16.55
N ALA A 298 -4.15 -8.83 -16.95
CA ALA A 298 -2.75 -8.96 -16.55
C ALA A 298 -2.07 -7.59 -16.51
N TYR A 299 -1.22 -7.36 -15.51
CA TYR A 299 -0.26 -6.24 -15.50
C TYR A 299 0.83 -6.45 -14.45
N TRP A 300 2.03 -5.93 -14.73
CA TRP A 300 3.17 -5.89 -13.80
C TRP A 300 4.09 -4.70 -14.07
N ALA A 301 5.01 -4.45 -13.14
CA ALA A 301 5.88 -3.28 -13.16
C ALA A 301 7.04 -3.43 -14.14
N ASP A 302 7.50 -2.31 -14.70
CA ASP A 302 8.92 -2.11 -14.91
C ASP A 302 9.41 -1.27 -13.72
N ALA A 303 10.18 -1.90 -12.83
CA ALA A 303 10.73 -1.27 -11.63
C ALA A 303 12.20 -0.82 -11.81
N SER A 304 12.73 -0.87 -13.03
CA SER A 304 14.14 -0.58 -13.31
C SER A 304 14.53 0.87 -13.00
N LYS A 305 13.56 1.80 -13.01
CA LYS A 305 13.80 3.19 -12.62
C LYS A 305 14.14 3.32 -11.13
N ALA A 306 13.39 2.63 -10.26
CA ALA A 306 13.69 2.61 -8.83
C ALA A 306 15.06 1.96 -8.55
N ASP A 307 15.41 0.92 -9.30
CA ASP A 307 16.75 0.31 -9.21
C ASP A 307 17.86 1.31 -9.59
N ARG A 308 17.73 2.00 -10.74
CA ARG A 308 18.75 2.96 -11.19
C ARG A 308 18.89 4.19 -10.29
N GLU A 309 17.79 4.77 -9.85
CA GLU A 309 17.79 6.08 -9.19
C GLU A 309 17.79 5.97 -7.66
N LEU A 310 17.11 4.96 -7.12
CA LEU A 310 17.00 4.72 -5.68
C LEU A 310 17.93 3.61 -5.20
N ASN A 311 18.55 2.83 -6.10
CA ASN A 311 19.29 1.61 -5.75
C ASN A 311 18.43 0.67 -4.88
N TRP A 312 17.16 0.56 -5.26
CA TRP A 312 16.18 -0.29 -4.60
C TRP A 312 15.60 -1.28 -5.59
N ARG A 313 15.49 -2.54 -5.18
CA ARG A 313 14.84 -3.63 -5.91
C ARG A 313 14.31 -4.63 -4.89
N VAL A 314 13.34 -5.44 -5.29
CA VAL A 314 12.82 -6.52 -4.44
C VAL A 314 13.91 -7.55 -4.14
N THR A 315 13.83 -8.15 -2.97
CA THR A 315 14.74 -9.21 -2.52
C THR A 315 14.01 -10.48 -2.11
N ARG A 316 12.70 -10.41 -1.90
CA ARG A 316 11.86 -11.54 -1.49
C ARG A 316 11.06 -12.08 -2.67
N THR A 317 10.90 -13.39 -2.69
CA THR A 317 10.20 -14.19 -3.71
C THR A 317 8.72 -14.39 -3.36
N LEU A 318 7.93 -14.86 -4.33
CA LEU A 318 6.51 -15.20 -4.09
C LEU A 318 6.34 -16.28 -3.01
N ASP A 319 7.26 -17.26 -2.97
CA ASP A 319 7.27 -18.30 -1.94
C ASP A 319 7.50 -17.69 -0.54
N GLU A 320 8.43 -16.74 -0.40
CA GLU A 320 8.66 -16.03 0.87
C GLU A 320 7.46 -15.16 1.27
N MET A 321 6.82 -14.49 0.31
CA MET A 321 5.58 -13.74 0.57
C MET A 321 4.48 -14.65 1.12
N ALA A 322 4.28 -15.82 0.53
CA ALA A 322 3.31 -16.80 1.01
C ALA A 322 3.69 -17.36 2.38
N GLN A 323 4.98 -17.68 2.58
CA GLN A 323 5.52 -18.21 3.82
C GLN A 323 5.37 -17.24 4.99
N ASP A 324 5.73 -15.97 4.82
CA ASP A 324 5.64 -14.95 5.87
C ASP A 324 4.17 -14.63 6.18
N THR A 325 3.30 -14.59 5.17
CA THR A 325 1.85 -14.45 5.39
C THR A 325 1.31 -15.63 6.21
N TRP A 326 1.67 -16.86 5.85
CA TRP A 326 1.27 -18.06 6.59
C TRP A 326 1.82 -18.06 8.01
N HIS A 327 3.08 -17.65 8.20
CA HIS A 327 3.71 -17.54 9.51
C HIS A 327 2.96 -16.56 10.41
N TRP A 328 2.60 -15.38 9.91
CA TRP A 328 1.72 -14.43 10.60
C TRP A 328 0.35 -15.03 10.91
N GLN A 329 -0.38 -15.50 9.90
CA GLN A 329 -1.77 -15.90 10.07
C GLN A 329 -1.91 -17.15 10.95
N SER A 330 -0.95 -18.09 10.90
CA SER A 330 -0.97 -19.29 11.75
C SER A 330 -0.70 -18.97 13.22
N ARG A 331 0.10 -17.94 13.52
CA ARG A 331 0.36 -17.46 14.89
C ARG A 331 -0.78 -16.60 15.43
N HIS A 332 -1.38 -15.81 14.56
CA HIS A 332 -2.45 -14.87 14.87
C HIS A 332 -3.67 -15.18 14.00
N PRO A 333 -4.36 -16.31 14.22
CA PRO A 333 -5.46 -16.75 13.36
C PRO A 333 -6.60 -15.73 13.31
N GLN A 334 -6.82 -15.00 14.41
CA GLN A 334 -7.84 -13.94 14.50
C GLN A 334 -7.29 -12.53 14.24
N GLY A 335 -6.03 -12.41 13.79
CA GLY A 335 -5.38 -11.12 13.62
C GLY A 335 -4.95 -10.49 14.94
N TYR A 336 -4.88 -9.17 14.98
CA TYR A 336 -4.52 -8.47 16.21
C TYR A 336 -5.68 -8.50 17.23
N PRO A 337 -5.40 -8.44 18.54
CA PRO A 337 -6.43 -8.26 19.56
C PRO A 337 -7.27 -6.99 19.32
N ASP A 338 -8.51 -6.98 19.79
CA ASP A 338 -9.35 -5.76 19.75
C ASP A 338 -8.90 -4.70 20.75
#